data_AF-A0A496UKY8-F1
#
_entry.id   AF-A0A496UKY8-F1
#
_cell.length_a   1.000
_cell.length_b   1.000
_cell.length_c   1.000
_cell.angle_alpha   90.00
_cell.angle_beta   90.00
_cell.angle_gamma   90.00
#
_symmetry.space_group_name_H-M   'P 1'
#
loop_
_entity.id
_entity.type
_entity.pdbx_description
1 polymer ?
#
loop_
_entity_poly.entity_id
_entity_poly.type
_entity_poly.pdbx_seq_one_letter_code
_entity_poly.pdbx_strand_id
1 'polypeptide(L)'
;MKKHPDRRGSSGVVRSSRFLAMKGGKMQVSNISRSLYTILLLISSISVADAMDPPDIHTQTLYDYAYAAFDADIEIKLRVSSYLDSLESELERLSIEIENSLINIEGMPEVFRESHETFLQSVDLWASFAEEVQWYDPLSGETYYGSGMGYTFMHVTASLLWEKILEYRQALESICEYGMFEFQYPQDSRDIGGR
;
A
#
# COMPACT_ATOMS: atom_id res chain seq x y z
N MET A 1 5.16 -44.80 -37.08
CA MET A 1 3.96 -45.63 -37.33
C MET A 1 4.07 -46.93 -36.53
N LYS A 2 3.32 -47.08 -35.44
CA LYS A 2 3.04 -48.39 -34.81
C LYS A 2 1.56 -48.39 -34.38
N LYS A 3 0.84 -49.40 -34.87
CA LYS A 3 -0.61 -49.61 -34.83
C LYS A 3 -0.98 -50.57 -33.70
N HIS A 4 -2.20 -50.35 -33.17
CA HIS A 4 -3.16 -51.33 -32.60
C HIS A 4 -2.85 -52.01 -31.24
N PRO A 5 -3.87 -52.58 -30.53
CA PRO A 5 -5.34 -52.47 -30.70
C PRO A 5 -6.16 -52.26 -29.39
N ASP A 6 -7.43 -51.92 -29.61
CA ASP A 6 -8.59 -52.02 -28.72
C ASP A 6 -8.75 -53.37 -27.99
N ARG A 7 -9.31 -53.31 -26.77
CA ARG A 7 -10.17 -54.38 -26.24
C ARG A 7 -11.45 -53.82 -25.64
N ARG A 8 -12.55 -54.22 -26.27
CA ARG A 8 -13.95 -54.09 -25.84
C ARG A 8 -14.25 -54.97 -24.63
N GLY A 9 -15.13 -54.46 -23.77
CA GLY A 9 -16.40 -55.13 -23.46
C GLY A 9 -16.53 -55.87 -22.12
N SER A 10 -17.46 -55.41 -21.28
CA SER A 10 -18.66 -56.15 -20.83
C SER A 10 -19.36 -55.29 -19.75
N SER A 11 -20.56 -54.76 -19.99
CA SER A 11 -21.84 -55.43 -19.72
C SER A 11 -21.96 -55.90 -18.26
N GLY A 12 -22.67 -55.12 -17.45
CA GLY A 12 -23.07 -55.46 -16.08
C GLY A 12 -24.25 -54.59 -15.64
N VAL A 13 -25.44 -54.94 -16.12
CA VAL A 13 -26.73 -54.42 -15.62
C VAL A 13 -27.05 -55.15 -14.31
N VAL A 14 -27.18 -54.42 -13.21
CA VAL A 14 -27.96 -54.89 -12.05
C VAL A 14 -28.90 -53.77 -11.59
N ARG A 15 -30.18 -54.14 -11.55
CA ARG A 15 -31.34 -53.35 -11.16
C ARG A 15 -31.37 -53.05 -9.65
N SER A 16 -32.05 -51.94 -9.36
CA SER A 16 -32.96 -51.74 -8.22
C SER A 16 -32.33 -51.57 -6.83
N SER A 17 -32.45 -50.36 -6.30
CA SER A 17 -33.50 -50.08 -5.29
C SER A 17 -33.67 -48.59 -5.09
N ARG A 18 -34.93 -48.14 -5.19
CA ARG A 18 -35.38 -46.83 -4.74
C ARG A 18 -35.06 -46.70 -3.24
N PHE A 19 -34.23 -45.74 -2.88
CA PHE A 19 -34.26 -45.12 -1.57
C PHE A 19 -34.47 -43.62 -1.75
N LEU A 20 -35.68 -43.18 -1.44
CA LEU A 20 -36.00 -41.81 -1.10
C LEU A 20 -35.24 -41.47 0.18
N ALA A 21 -34.03 -40.92 0.03
CA ALA A 21 -33.32 -40.27 1.12
C ALA A 21 -33.52 -38.76 0.96
N MET A 22 -34.17 -38.19 1.97
CA MET A 22 -34.58 -36.80 2.07
C MET A 22 -33.43 -35.85 1.72
N LYS A 23 -33.73 -34.86 0.88
CA LYS A 23 -32.91 -33.68 0.60
C LYS A 23 -32.76 -32.89 1.90
N GLY A 24 -31.83 -33.32 2.75
CA GLY A 24 -31.39 -32.58 3.92
C GLY A 24 -30.68 -31.32 3.43
N GLY A 25 -31.39 -30.20 3.47
CA GLY A 25 -30.82 -28.89 3.26
C GLY A 25 -29.67 -28.71 4.25
N LYS A 26 -28.43 -28.83 3.75
CA LYS A 26 -27.26 -28.31 4.45
C LYS A 26 -27.37 -26.80 4.40
N MET A 27 -28.10 -26.28 5.38
CA MET A 27 -28.22 -24.89 5.74
C MET A 27 -26.79 -24.34 5.89
N GLN A 28 -26.37 -23.50 4.95
CA GLN A 28 -25.95 -22.10 5.12
C GLN A 28 -25.29 -21.64 6.45
N VAL A 29 -24.65 -22.52 7.24
CA VAL A 29 -24.05 -22.16 8.54
C VAL A 29 -22.57 -21.72 8.40
N SER A 30 -21.96 -21.79 7.21
CA SER A 30 -20.56 -21.39 7.02
C SER A 30 -20.33 -19.89 6.82
N ASN A 31 -21.35 -19.13 6.39
CA ASN A 31 -21.16 -17.71 6.02
C ASN A 31 -21.45 -16.75 7.18
N ILE A 32 -22.37 -17.11 8.07
CA ILE A 32 -22.72 -16.27 9.23
C ILE A 32 -21.59 -16.26 10.26
N SER A 33 -20.99 -17.42 10.53
CA SER A 33 -19.84 -17.53 11.45
C SER A 33 -18.61 -16.77 10.92
N ARG A 34 -18.31 -16.88 9.62
CA ARG A 34 -17.24 -16.09 8.99
C ARG A 34 -17.50 -14.59 9.07
N SER A 35 -18.72 -14.15 8.74
CA SER A 35 -19.12 -12.74 8.82
C SER A 35 -18.99 -12.17 10.24
N LEU A 36 -19.43 -12.92 11.26
CA LEU A 36 -19.30 -12.51 12.65
C LEU A 36 -17.85 -12.41 13.12
N TYR A 37 -16.98 -13.34 12.69
CA TYR A 37 -15.54 -13.25 12.95
C TYR A 37 -14.90 -12.01 12.30
N THR A 38 -15.27 -11.70 11.04
CA THR A 38 -14.77 -10.50 10.36
C THR A 38 -15.24 -9.23 11.05
N ILE A 39 -16.50 -9.18 11.49
CA ILE A 39 -17.06 -8.03 12.22
C ILE A 39 -16.38 -7.87 13.59
N LEU A 40 -16.15 -8.96 14.32
CA LEU A 40 -15.44 -8.92 15.62
C LEU A 40 -14.00 -8.44 15.45
N LEU A 41 -13.29 -8.92 14.43
CA LEU A 41 -11.94 -8.43 14.10
C LEU A 41 -11.97 -6.94 13.79
N LEU A 42 -12.90 -6.49 12.93
CA LEU A 42 -13.05 -5.08 12.58
C LEU A 42 -13.31 -4.20 13.82
N ILE A 43 -14.23 -4.61 14.71
CA ILE A 43 -14.55 -3.87 15.94
C ILE A 43 -13.33 -3.80 16.86
N SER A 44 -12.61 -4.91 17.02
CA SER A 44 -11.38 -4.91 17.84
C SER A 44 -10.30 -4.00 17.26
N SER A 45 -10.13 -3.95 15.92
CA SER A 45 -9.20 -3.02 15.27
C SER A 45 -9.59 -1.56 15.50
N ILE A 46 -10.88 -1.23 15.44
CA ILE A 46 -11.37 0.14 15.67
C ILE A 46 -11.10 0.58 17.11
N SER A 47 -11.37 -0.28 18.09
CA SER A 47 -11.13 0.06 19.51
C SER A 47 -9.65 0.24 19.83
N VAL A 48 -8.76 -0.48 19.14
CA VAL A 48 -7.30 -0.28 19.28
C VAL A 48 -6.86 1.02 18.60
N ALA A 49 -7.38 1.33 17.41
CA ALA A 49 -7.06 2.57 16.71
C ALA A 49 -7.49 3.82 17.50
N ASP A 50 -8.67 3.80 18.14
CA ASP A 50 -9.19 4.92 18.95
C ASP A 50 -8.40 5.16 20.25
N ALA A 51 -7.63 4.16 20.69
CA ALA A 51 -6.80 4.22 21.90
C ALA A 51 -5.37 4.69 21.62
N MET A 52 -5.01 4.91 20.35
CA MET A 52 -3.67 5.31 19.95
C MET A 52 -3.59 6.83 19.80
N ASP A 53 -2.67 7.45 20.52
CA ASP A 53 -2.36 8.86 20.32
C ASP A 53 -1.83 9.07 18.89
N PRO A 54 -2.25 10.14 18.18
CA PRO A 54 -1.73 10.43 16.86
C PRO A 54 -0.21 10.68 16.93
N PRO A 55 0.57 10.23 15.94
CA PRO A 55 2.02 10.39 15.95
C PRO A 55 2.41 11.86 15.77
N ASP A 56 3.41 12.30 16.53
CA ASP A 56 4.11 13.55 16.26
C ASP A 56 5.28 13.27 15.30
N ILE A 57 4.99 13.33 14.00
CA ILE A 57 5.95 13.06 12.92
C ILE A 57 7.15 14.01 12.92
N HIS A 58 7.13 15.11 13.68
CA HIS A 58 8.24 16.06 13.76
C HIS A 58 9.22 15.77 14.90
N THR A 59 8.80 15.00 15.90
CA THR A 59 9.63 14.68 17.06
C THR A 59 9.89 13.18 17.21
N GLN A 60 9.08 12.34 16.56
CA GLN A 60 9.19 10.89 16.62
C GLN A 60 9.47 10.34 15.23
N THR A 61 10.40 9.39 15.13
CA THR A 61 10.60 8.64 13.90
C THR A 61 9.51 7.57 13.75
N LEU A 62 9.29 7.08 12.51
CA LEU A 62 8.42 5.92 12.28
C LEU A 62 8.84 4.73 13.15
N TYR A 63 10.14 4.50 13.30
CA TYR A 63 10.66 3.42 14.12
C TYR A 63 10.26 3.59 15.59
N ASP A 64 10.51 4.78 16.16
CA ASP A 64 10.20 5.06 17.56
C ASP A 64 8.69 4.96 17.84
N TYR A 65 7.85 5.46 16.94
CA TYR A 65 6.40 5.42 17.11
C TYR A 65 5.83 4.01 16.92
N ALA A 66 6.19 3.32 15.82
CA ALA A 66 5.59 2.05 15.47
C ALA A 66 6.08 0.88 16.33
N TYR A 67 7.33 0.92 16.76
CA TYR A 67 7.97 -0.17 17.51
C TYR A 67 8.10 0.12 19.02
N ALA A 68 7.55 1.23 19.51
CA ALA A 68 7.40 1.45 20.96
C ALA A 68 6.41 0.46 21.62
N ALA A 69 5.52 -0.16 20.84
CA ALA A 69 4.59 -1.17 21.33
C ALA A 69 5.27 -2.54 21.49
N PHE A 70 5.05 -3.20 22.63
CA PHE A 70 5.55 -4.55 22.87
C PHE A 70 4.64 -5.60 22.19
N ASP A 71 5.18 -6.24 21.15
CA ASP A 71 4.94 -7.62 20.68
C ASP A 71 3.68 -8.00 19.86
N ALA A 72 2.80 -7.08 19.44
CA ALA A 72 1.70 -7.43 18.52
C ALA A 72 1.93 -6.94 17.08
N ASP A 73 2.18 -7.87 16.15
CA ASP A 73 2.32 -7.60 14.69
C ASP A 73 1.20 -6.70 14.13
N ILE A 74 -0.04 -6.93 14.60
CA ILE A 74 -1.20 -6.11 14.20
C ILE A 74 -1.14 -4.69 14.74
N GLU A 75 -0.63 -4.48 15.96
CA GLU A 75 -0.50 -3.14 16.53
C GLU A 75 0.56 -2.35 15.76
N ILE A 76 1.71 -2.97 15.45
CA ILE A 76 2.75 -2.35 14.62
C ILE A 76 2.15 -1.89 13.29
N LYS A 77 1.40 -2.75 12.59
CA LYS A 77 0.75 -2.36 11.32
C LYS A 77 -0.21 -1.18 11.48
N LEU A 78 -1.03 -1.17 12.54
CA LEU A 78 -1.92 -0.05 12.82
C LEU A 78 -1.14 1.25 13.10
N ARG A 79 -0.03 1.17 13.85
CA ARG A 79 0.84 2.32 14.13
C ARG A 79 1.47 2.85 12.85
N VAL A 80 2.03 1.96 12.02
CA VAL A 80 2.63 2.35 10.75
C VAL A 80 1.59 3.02 9.84
N SER A 81 0.38 2.47 9.73
CA SER A 81 -0.72 3.12 8.99
C SER A 81 -1.05 4.51 9.53
N SER A 82 -1.22 4.65 10.84
CA SER A 82 -1.50 5.96 11.48
C SER A 82 -0.38 6.98 11.25
N TYR A 83 0.88 6.53 11.21
CA TYR A 83 2.02 7.37 10.88
C TYR A 83 2.00 7.83 9.43
N LEU A 84 1.67 6.93 8.49
CA LEU A 84 1.49 7.27 7.08
C LEU A 84 0.36 8.29 6.89
N ASP A 85 -0.80 8.09 7.50
CA ASP A 85 -1.91 9.04 7.43
C ASP A 85 -1.49 10.44 7.89
N SER A 86 -0.65 10.51 8.93
CA SER A 86 -0.14 11.79 9.45
C SER A 86 0.88 12.45 8.51
N LEU A 87 1.73 11.67 7.86
CA LEU A 87 2.64 12.16 6.81
C LEU A 87 1.85 12.68 5.60
N GLU A 88 0.85 11.92 5.14
CA GLU A 88 0.01 12.31 4.00
C GLU A 88 -0.74 13.62 4.28
N SER A 89 -1.32 13.75 5.48
CA SER A 89 -2.02 14.97 5.89
C SER A 89 -1.09 16.18 5.96
N GLU A 90 0.12 16.02 6.49
CA GLU A 90 1.10 17.12 6.54
C GLU A 90 1.59 17.50 5.13
N LEU A 91 1.81 16.51 4.26
CA LEU A 91 2.22 16.76 2.88
C LEU A 91 1.12 17.49 2.08
N GLU A 92 -0.15 17.09 2.25
CA GLU A 92 -1.30 17.77 1.65
C GLU A 92 -1.42 19.21 2.17
N ARG A 93 -1.26 19.42 3.48
CA ARG A 93 -1.27 20.76 4.07
C ARG A 93 -0.19 21.65 3.44
N LEU A 94 1.04 21.14 3.34
CA LEU A 94 2.17 21.87 2.75
C LEU A 94 1.98 22.10 1.25
N SER A 95 1.42 21.15 0.51
CA SER A 95 1.18 21.30 -0.93
C SER A 95 0.18 22.43 -1.19
N ILE A 96 -0.91 22.48 -0.43
CA ILE A 96 -1.89 23.59 -0.49
C ILE A 96 -1.22 24.93 -0.16
N GLU A 97 -0.34 24.97 0.84
CA GLU A 97 0.37 26.19 1.24
C GLU A 97 1.32 26.70 0.14
N ILE A 98 2.06 25.80 -0.53
CA ILE A 98 2.90 26.14 -1.68
C ILE A 98 2.04 26.62 -2.85
N GLU A 99 0.98 25.88 -3.20
CA GLU A 99 0.10 26.25 -4.30
C GLU A 99 -0.48 27.66 -4.12
N ASN A 100 -0.94 27.97 -2.90
CA ASN A 100 -1.43 29.31 -2.55
C ASN A 100 -0.34 30.38 -2.65
N SER A 101 0.90 30.04 -2.29
CA SER A 101 2.04 30.97 -2.39
C SER A 101 2.42 31.27 -3.85
N LEU A 102 2.14 30.33 -4.77
CA LEU A 102 2.41 30.46 -6.20
C LEU A 102 1.27 31.12 -6.99
N ILE A 103 0.13 31.46 -6.37
CA ILE A 103 -1.09 31.93 -7.07
C ILE A 103 -0.89 33.18 -7.95
N ASN A 104 0.10 34.02 -7.62
CA ASN A 104 0.38 35.25 -8.35
C ASN A 104 1.38 35.05 -9.51
N ILE A 105 1.89 33.84 -9.71
CA ILE A 105 2.83 33.50 -10.78
C ILE A 105 2.09 32.70 -11.84
N GLU A 106 1.98 33.27 -13.04
CA GLU A 106 1.21 32.69 -14.14
C GLU A 106 1.65 31.25 -14.45
N GLY A 107 0.72 30.29 -14.36
CA GLY A 107 0.91 28.88 -14.68
C GLY A 107 1.66 28.04 -13.64
N MET A 108 2.25 28.65 -12.61
CA MET A 108 3.01 27.91 -11.59
C MET A 108 2.15 27.01 -10.68
N PRO A 109 0.95 27.42 -10.22
CA PRO A 109 0.10 26.54 -9.41
C PRO A 109 -0.26 25.24 -10.14
N GLU A 110 -0.56 25.32 -11.44
CA GLU A 110 -0.90 24.14 -12.25
C GLU A 110 0.30 23.21 -12.41
N VAL A 111 1.47 23.77 -12.74
CA VAL A 111 2.71 23.00 -12.87
C VAL A 111 3.11 22.33 -11.56
N PHE A 112 2.97 23.05 -10.44
CA PHE A 112 3.23 22.50 -9.12
C PHE A 112 2.29 21.32 -8.81
N ARG A 113 0.99 21.47 -9.08
CA ARG A 113 -0.01 20.42 -8.84
C ARG A 113 0.29 19.16 -9.65
N GLU A 114 0.59 19.31 -10.94
CA GLU A 114 0.99 18.18 -11.81
C GLU A 114 2.25 17.48 -11.29
N SER A 115 3.25 18.26 -10.86
CA SER A 115 4.46 17.69 -10.26
C SER A 115 4.18 16.97 -8.95
N HIS A 116 3.28 17.48 -8.11
CA HIS A 116 2.90 16.86 -6.84
C HIS A 116 2.14 15.54 -7.07
N GLU A 117 1.16 15.53 -7.99
CA GLU A 117 0.43 14.32 -8.37
C GLU A 117 1.36 13.24 -8.94
N THR A 118 2.30 13.64 -9.82
CA THR A 118 3.31 12.74 -10.37
C THR A 118 4.20 12.16 -9.28
N PHE A 119 4.59 12.98 -8.30
CA PHE A 119 5.34 12.51 -7.14
C PHE A 119 4.57 11.44 -6.37
N LEU A 120 3.30 11.68 -6.00
CA LEU A 120 2.48 10.72 -5.25
C LEU A 120 2.35 9.37 -6.00
N GLN A 121 2.14 9.42 -7.31
CA GLN A 121 2.11 8.21 -8.14
C GLN A 121 3.46 7.48 -8.12
N SER A 122 4.57 8.22 -8.17
CA SER A 122 5.90 7.63 -8.13
C SER A 122 6.19 6.95 -6.78
N VAL A 123 5.70 7.49 -5.68
CA VAL A 123 5.85 6.89 -4.34
C VAL A 123 5.20 5.52 -4.29
N ASP A 124 3.95 5.40 -4.74
CA ASP A 124 3.22 4.13 -4.77
C ASP A 124 3.91 3.08 -5.66
N LEU A 125 4.38 3.49 -6.84
CA LEU A 125 5.12 2.62 -7.76
C LEU A 125 6.44 2.14 -7.16
N TRP A 126 7.22 3.03 -6.54
CA TRP A 126 8.50 2.68 -5.92
C TRP A 126 8.31 1.78 -4.70
N ALA A 127 7.32 2.07 -3.85
CA ALA A 127 6.99 1.26 -2.69
C ALA A 127 6.52 -0.14 -3.10
N SER A 128 5.66 -0.23 -4.11
CA SER A 128 5.19 -1.51 -4.67
C SER A 128 6.34 -2.32 -5.27
N PHE A 129 7.20 -1.69 -6.06
CA PHE A 129 8.37 -2.34 -6.64
C PHE A 129 9.34 -2.84 -5.57
N ALA A 130 9.61 -2.05 -4.54
CA ALA A 130 10.50 -2.43 -3.44
C ALA A 130 9.97 -3.64 -2.67
N GLU A 131 8.65 -3.67 -2.41
CA GLU A 131 7.99 -4.82 -1.80
C GLU A 131 8.13 -6.08 -2.68
N GLU A 132 7.86 -5.98 -3.99
CA GLU A 132 7.99 -7.12 -4.92
C GLU A 132 9.42 -7.66 -4.97
N VAL A 133 10.42 -6.78 -5.03
CA VAL A 133 11.83 -7.17 -5.06
C VAL A 133 12.26 -7.87 -3.79
N GLN A 134 11.76 -7.44 -2.62
CA GLN A 134 12.11 -8.07 -1.34
C GLN A 134 11.70 -9.55 -1.29
N TRP A 135 10.58 -9.90 -1.93
CA TRP A 135 10.05 -11.26 -1.92
C TRP A 135 10.52 -12.11 -3.10
N TYR A 136 11.28 -11.54 -4.04
CA TYR A 136 11.79 -12.24 -5.22
C TYR A 136 13.20 -12.80 -4.99
N ASP A 137 13.36 -14.11 -5.16
CA ASP A 137 14.68 -14.75 -5.17
C ASP A 137 15.20 -14.86 -6.61
N PRO A 138 16.27 -14.13 -6.98
CA PRO A 138 16.80 -14.15 -8.34
C PRO A 138 17.51 -15.47 -8.71
N LEU A 139 17.90 -16.28 -7.73
CA LEU A 139 18.59 -17.55 -7.98
C LEU A 139 17.60 -18.67 -8.33
N SER A 140 16.48 -18.74 -7.61
CA SER A 140 15.41 -19.71 -7.88
C SER A 140 14.38 -19.21 -8.91
N GLY A 141 14.25 -17.89 -9.07
CA GLY A 141 13.20 -17.27 -9.87
C GLY A 141 11.82 -17.34 -9.22
N GLU A 142 11.74 -17.63 -7.93
CA GLU A 142 10.50 -17.76 -7.17
C GLU A 142 10.18 -16.48 -6.37
N THR A 143 8.88 -16.25 -6.12
CA THR A 143 8.40 -15.19 -5.22
C THR A 143 7.82 -15.80 -3.96
N TYR A 144 8.34 -15.38 -2.80
CA TYR A 144 7.93 -15.86 -1.49
C TYR A 144 6.96 -14.90 -0.82
N TYR A 145 5.66 -15.10 -1.00
CA TYR A 145 4.66 -14.27 -0.31
C TYR A 145 4.48 -14.77 1.14
N GLY A 146 5.00 -14.01 2.12
CA GLY A 146 4.89 -14.31 3.55
C GLY A 146 3.82 -13.48 4.29
N SER A 147 3.63 -13.74 5.59
CA SER A 147 2.76 -12.94 6.47
C SER A 147 3.28 -11.52 6.77
N GLY A 148 4.54 -11.25 6.41
CA GLY A 148 5.19 -9.95 6.52
C GLY A 148 4.92 -8.99 5.36
N MET A 149 3.97 -9.29 4.47
CA MET A 149 3.64 -8.39 3.36
C MET A 149 3.18 -7.00 3.86
N GLY A 150 3.64 -5.97 3.15
CA GLY A 150 3.28 -4.57 3.32
C GLY A 150 4.26 -3.76 4.17
N TYR A 151 5.19 -4.40 4.88
CA TYR A 151 6.15 -3.66 5.71
C TYR A 151 7.10 -2.80 4.87
N THR A 152 7.67 -3.35 3.80
CA THR A 152 8.61 -2.58 2.96
C THR A 152 7.88 -1.51 2.19
N PHE A 153 6.71 -1.81 1.65
CA PHE A 153 5.82 -0.82 1.07
C PHE A 153 5.64 0.38 2.01
N MET A 154 5.18 0.13 3.24
CA MET A 154 4.90 1.20 4.20
C MET A 154 6.16 1.99 4.60
N HIS A 155 7.29 1.31 4.84
CA HIS A 155 8.56 1.97 5.19
C HIS A 155 9.10 2.85 4.05
N VAL A 156 9.02 2.37 2.81
CA VAL A 156 9.46 3.14 1.63
C VAL A 156 8.54 4.34 1.42
N THR A 157 7.23 4.15 1.48
CA THR A 157 6.25 5.25 1.40
C THR A 157 6.53 6.31 2.47
N ALA A 158 6.69 5.91 3.74
CA ALA A 158 6.96 6.85 4.83
C ALA A 158 8.24 7.67 4.60
N SER A 159 9.30 7.01 4.12
CA SER A 159 10.59 7.67 3.86
C SER A 159 10.47 8.72 2.74
N LEU A 160 9.84 8.36 1.62
CA LEU A 160 9.67 9.27 0.48
C LEU A 160 8.75 10.46 0.82
N LEU A 161 7.65 10.21 1.54
CA LEU A 161 6.76 11.29 2.00
C LEU A 161 7.50 12.25 2.94
N TRP A 162 8.29 11.72 3.88
CA TRP A 162 9.07 12.54 4.81
C TRP A 162 10.11 13.41 4.09
N GLU A 163 10.86 12.84 3.15
CA GLU A 163 11.80 13.61 2.32
C GLU A 163 11.09 14.75 1.59
N LYS A 164 9.90 14.48 1.03
CA LYS A 164 9.13 15.52 0.33
C LYS A 164 8.59 16.60 1.24
N ILE A 165 8.19 16.26 2.46
CA ILE A 165 7.80 17.24 3.50
C ILE A 165 8.96 18.19 3.79
N LEU A 166 10.18 17.68 3.93
CA LEU A 166 11.37 18.50 4.16
C LEU A 166 11.63 19.45 2.98
N GLU A 167 11.55 18.95 1.75
CA GLU A 167 11.67 19.79 0.55
C GLU A 167 10.61 20.89 0.50
N TYR A 168 9.35 20.57 0.80
CA TYR A 168 8.25 21.55 0.79
C TYR A 168 8.39 22.63 1.87
N ARG A 169 8.88 22.27 3.05
CA ARG A 169 9.20 23.25 4.09
C ARG A 169 10.31 24.21 3.64
N GLN A 170 11.39 23.67 3.10
CA GLN A 170 12.48 24.48 2.57
C GLN A 170 12.04 25.37 1.40
N ALA A 171 11.14 24.86 0.54
CA ALA A 171 10.53 25.61 -0.55
C ALA A 171 9.75 26.83 -0.04
N LEU A 172 8.89 26.64 0.97
CA LEU A 172 8.11 27.71 1.59
C LEU A 172 9.01 28.77 2.23
N GLU A 173 10.04 28.36 2.98
CA GLU A 173 11.04 29.28 3.54
C GLU A 173 11.70 30.12 2.44
N SER A 174 12.09 29.49 1.34
CA SER A 174 12.73 30.17 0.20
C SER A 174 11.78 31.16 -0.50
N ILE A 175 10.52 30.80 -0.69
CA ILE A 175 9.49 31.68 -1.25
C ILE A 175 9.28 32.89 -0.35
N CYS A 176 9.19 32.69 0.97
CA CYS A 176 8.98 33.76 1.94
C CYS A 176 10.19 34.72 2.03
N GLU A 177 11.42 34.20 2.03
CA GLU A 177 12.63 35.03 2.21
C GLU A 177 13.04 35.76 0.94
N TYR A 178 12.98 35.11 -0.22
CA TYR A 178 13.59 35.63 -1.46
C TYR A 178 12.57 35.96 -2.55
N GLY A 179 11.30 35.59 -2.39
CA GLY A 179 10.28 35.72 -3.45
C GLY A 179 10.64 34.95 -4.73
N MET A 180 11.58 34.01 -4.62
CA MET A 180 12.13 33.24 -5.73
C MET A 180 11.95 31.77 -5.40
N PHE A 181 11.34 31.04 -6.32
CA PHE A 181 11.21 29.59 -6.25
C PHE A 181 11.75 29.00 -7.54
N GLU A 182 12.86 28.28 -7.45
CA GLU A 182 13.41 27.55 -8.59
C GLU A 182 13.04 26.07 -8.41
N PHE A 183 12.10 25.60 -9.23
CA PHE A 183 11.81 24.18 -9.31
C PHE A 183 13.01 23.49 -9.94
N GLN A 184 13.73 22.66 -9.18
CA GLN A 184 14.66 21.72 -9.78
C GLN A 184 13.83 20.68 -10.53
N TYR A 185 13.59 20.95 -11.81
CA TYR A 185 13.15 19.89 -12.71
C TYR A 185 14.20 18.77 -12.67
N PRO A 186 13.78 17.50 -12.61
CA PRO A 186 14.66 16.44 -13.08
C PRO A 186 15.07 16.86 -14.48
N GLN A 187 16.37 17.13 -14.70
CA GLN A 187 16.86 17.47 -16.04
C GLN A 187 16.26 16.47 -17.01
N ASP A 188 15.67 16.97 -18.11
CA ASP A 188 15.04 16.15 -19.12
C ASP A 188 15.99 14.99 -19.42
N SER A 189 15.57 13.76 -19.13
CA SER A 189 16.44 12.58 -19.21
C SER A 189 16.95 12.36 -20.64
N ARG A 190 16.37 13.07 -21.61
CA ARG A 190 16.84 13.20 -23.00
C ARG A 190 18.17 13.95 -23.14
N ASP A 191 18.58 14.78 -22.18
CA ASP A 191 19.87 15.52 -22.21
C ASP A 191 21.05 14.72 -21.64
N ILE A 192 20.80 13.60 -20.96
CA ILE A 192 21.87 12.70 -20.45
C ILE A 192 22.38 11.75 -21.56
N GLY A 193 21.63 11.64 -22.66
CA GLY A 193 22.02 10.93 -23.88
C GLY A 193 22.71 11.84 -24.90
N GLY A 194 23.78 12.52 -24.49
CA GLY A 194 24.64 13.26 -25.43
C GLY A 194 25.11 12.35 -26.57
N ARG A 195 24.92 12.84 -27.81
CA ARG A 195 25.37 12.23 -29.06
C ARG A 195 26.85 11.84 -29.07
#